data_AF-A0A2E4DAE1-F1
#
_entry.id   AF-A0A2E4DAE1-F1
#
_cell.length_a   1.000
_cell.length_b   1.000
_cell.length_c   1.000
_cell.angle_alpha   90.00
_cell.angle_beta   90.00
_cell.angle_gamma   90.00
#
_symmetry.space_group_name_H-M   'P 1'
#
loop_
_entity.id
_entity.type
_entity.pdbx_description
1 polymer ?
#
loop_
_entity_poly.entity_id
_entity_poly.type
_entity_poly.pdbx_seq_one_letter_code
_entity_poly.pdbx_strand_id
1 'polypeptide(L)'
;MKKRTVIIPSLLILAVGIFLFLPTSQNPIKVEENKQLDKASNRLNGNSQASQSGLAQTSLPLRNSQPEKKRAILASQKIVTILNPKSDISEISGQTLAQRLKNLGLAPKITKNTNKYTGTMKVIRSRINLPGTRYVHAQFFSGAKSKEYLQHFSFEIEPGMKRFEETKRLIQNSFELTSPPSYTSDEFISWEKGPYTIWIKKLNQQDITEPHPFNAYSEKDKGSIRVAIELNIHKAN
;
A
#
# COMPACT_ATOMS: atom_id res chain seq x y z
N MET A 1 21.61 58.67 -25.05
CA MET A 1 20.39 58.09 -24.45
C MET A 1 20.79 57.10 -23.37
N LYS A 2 20.52 57.41 -22.09
CA LYS A 2 20.95 56.62 -20.92
C LYS A 2 20.03 55.40 -20.75
N LYS A 3 20.59 54.19 -20.78
CA LYS A 3 19.88 52.94 -20.44
C LYS A 3 19.64 52.91 -18.93
N ARG A 4 18.37 52.82 -18.51
CA ARG A 4 17.99 52.61 -17.11
C ARG A 4 17.91 51.10 -16.86
N THR A 5 18.83 50.61 -16.04
CA THR A 5 18.82 49.25 -15.50
C THR A 5 17.76 49.18 -14.40
N VAL A 6 16.74 48.35 -14.57
CA VAL A 6 15.74 48.08 -13.54
C VAL A 6 16.23 46.88 -12.72
N ILE A 7 16.57 47.15 -11.47
CA ILE A 7 16.87 46.13 -10.45
C ILE A 7 15.54 45.78 -9.79
N ILE A 8 15.06 44.54 -9.97
CA ILE A 8 13.90 44.02 -9.25
C ILE A 8 14.42 43.37 -7.96
N PRO A 9 14.03 43.84 -6.77
CA PRO A 9 14.42 43.19 -5.53
C PRO A 9 13.60 41.90 -5.34
N SER A 10 14.30 40.80 -5.17
CA SER A 10 13.77 39.55 -4.64
C SER A 10 13.27 39.78 -3.21
N LEU A 11 11.95 39.71 -3.00
CA LEU A 11 11.37 39.67 -1.65
C LEU A 11 10.70 38.32 -1.40
N LEU A 12 11.23 37.69 -0.38
CA LEU A 12 10.93 36.41 0.25
C LEU A 12 9.57 36.47 0.98
N ILE A 13 8.65 35.53 0.76
CA ILE A 13 7.70 35.12 1.81
C ILE A 13 7.58 33.59 1.81
N LEU A 14 8.26 33.04 2.82
CA LEU A 14 8.08 31.71 3.39
C LEU A 14 6.71 31.70 4.09
N ALA A 15 5.71 31.03 3.52
CA ALA A 15 4.43 30.80 4.20
C ALA A 15 4.26 29.31 4.49
N VAL A 16 4.41 29.03 5.78
CA VAL A 16 4.17 27.77 6.49
C VAL A 16 2.81 27.18 6.11
N GLY A 17 2.81 25.98 5.53
CA GLY A 17 1.63 25.14 5.33
C GLY A 17 1.74 23.87 6.15
N ILE A 18 1.80 23.98 7.48
CA ILE A 18 1.53 22.86 8.38
C ILE A 18 0.05 22.52 8.22
N PHE A 19 -0.24 21.52 7.39
CA PHE A 19 -1.57 20.94 7.33
C PHE A 19 -1.77 20.12 8.61
N LEU A 20 -2.43 20.75 9.58
CA LEU A 20 -2.97 20.10 10.76
C LEU A 20 -3.88 18.95 10.31
N PHE A 21 -3.53 17.74 10.73
CA PHE A 21 -4.46 16.61 10.79
C PHE A 21 -5.63 17.01 11.70
N LEU A 22 -6.70 17.53 11.12
CA LEU A 22 -7.98 17.60 11.78
C LEU A 22 -8.61 16.19 11.72
N PRO A 23 -8.85 15.52 12.87
CA PRO A 23 -9.63 14.30 12.87
C PRO A 23 -11.03 14.66 12.36
N THR A 24 -11.42 14.06 11.24
CA THR A 24 -12.80 14.11 10.76
C THR A 24 -13.64 13.35 11.78
N SER A 25 -14.40 14.10 12.57
CA SER A 25 -15.47 13.57 13.42
C SER A 25 -16.40 12.72 12.55
N GLN A 26 -16.28 11.41 12.66
CA GLN A 26 -17.28 10.49 12.14
C GLN A 26 -18.47 10.58 13.11
N ASN A 27 -19.55 11.23 12.65
CA ASN A 27 -20.85 11.05 13.28
C ASN A 27 -21.15 9.54 13.30
N PRO A 28 -21.35 8.91 14.46
CA PRO A 28 -21.72 7.50 14.51
C PRO A 28 -23.10 7.36 13.86
N ILE A 29 -23.16 6.50 12.84
CA ILE A 29 -24.43 5.99 12.33
C ILE A 29 -25.10 5.27 13.52
N LYS A 30 -26.21 5.80 14.01
CA LYS A 30 -27.09 5.10 14.95
C LYS A 30 -27.59 3.84 14.25
N VAL A 31 -27.02 2.70 14.62
CA VAL A 31 -27.58 1.39 14.31
C VAL A 31 -28.75 1.21 15.28
N GLU A 32 -29.94 1.05 14.73
CA GLU A 32 -31.17 0.76 15.46
C GLU A 32 -31.06 -0.67 16.01
N GLU A 33 -30.84 -0.77 17.32
CA GLU A 33 -30.68 -2.01 18.05
C GLU A 33 -32.04 -2.69 18.19
N ASN A 34 -32.26 -3.74 17.39
CA ASN A 34 -33.47 -4.54 17.43
C ASN A 34 -33.43 -5.45 18.68
N LYS A 35 -34.02 -4.97 19.79
CA LYS A 35 -34.21 -5.74 21.02
C LYS A 35 -35.35 -6.74 20.85
N GLN A 36 -35.01 -7.99 20.56
CA GLN A 36 -35.89 -9.12 20.81
C GLN A 36 -35.09 -10.43 20.88
N LEU A 37 -34.70 -10.83 22.09
CA LEU A 37 -35.11 -12.09 22.76
C LEU A 37 -34.15 -12.39 23.93
N ASP A 38 -34.67 -12.19 25.14
CA ASP A 38 -34.16 -12.87 26.33
C ASP A 38 -34.73 -14.30 26.42
N LYS A 39 -33.89 -15.20 26.92
CA LYS A 39 -34.15 -16.29 27.90
C LYS A 39 -33.66 -17.68 27.48
N ALA A 40 -33.07 -18.33 28.48
CA ALA A 40 -32.53 -19.70 28.56
C ALA A 40 -31.06 -19.82 28.11
N SER A 41 -30.08 -20.24 28.92
CA SER A 41 -30.13 -21.04 30.14
C SER A 41 -28.92 -20.77 31.04
N ASN A 42 -29.21 -20.73 32.34
CA ASN A 42 -28.28 -21.02 33.42
C ASN A 42 -27.76 -22.46 33.32
N ARG A 43 -26.60 -22.69 33.97
CA ARG A 43 -26.02 -23.95 34.47
C ARG A 43 -24.81 -24.46 33.67
N LEU A 44 -23.60 -24.24 34.19
CA LEU A 44 -22.92 -25.20 35.08
C LEU A 44 -21.55 -24.65 35.51
N ASN A 45 -21.42 -24.41 36.81
CA ASN A 45 -20.14 -24.37 37.51
C ASN A 45 -19.52 -25.77 37.48
N GLY A 46 -18.24 -25.84 37.12
CA GLY A 46 -17.45 -27.06 37.17
C GLY A 46 -15.98 -26.73 37.38
N ASN A 47 -15.59 -26.68 38.66
CA ASN A 47 -14.19 -26.73 39.09
C ASN A 47 -13.50 -27.96 38.49
N SER A 48 -12.31 -27.78 37.93
CA SER A 48 -11.31 -28.84 37.81
C SER A 48 -9.91 -28.22 37.72
N GLN A 49 -9.29 -28.08 38.90
CA GLN A 49 -7.84 -28.12 39.02
C GLN A 49 -7.38 -29.55 38.71
N ALA A 50 -6.49 -29.73 37.74
CA ALA A 50 -5.57 -30.86 37.72
C ALA A 50 -4.43 -30.66 36.70
N SER A 51 -3.22 -30.80 37.22
CA SER A 51 -2.07 -31.44 36.56
C SER A 51 -1.31 -30.66 35.49
N GLN A 52 -0.28 -29.99 35.98
CA GLN A 52 1.00 -29.88 35.31
C GLN A 52 1.53 -31.28 34.96
N SER A 53 1.56 -31.64 33.68
CA SER A 53 2.36 -32.75 33.17
C SER A 53 3.14 -32.26 31.97
N GLY A 54 4.47 -32.27 32.07
CA GLY A 54 5.40 -31.81 31.06
C GLY A 54 5.18 -32.50 29.72
N LEU A 55 4.75 -31.71 28.73
CA LEU A 55 4.83 -32.09 27.34
C LEU A 55 6.19 -31.63 26.82
N ALA A 56 7.06 -32.60 26.59
CA ALA A 56 8.26 -32.43 25.79
C ALA A 56 7.90 -31.67 24.52
N GLN A 57 8.47 -30.48 24.35
CA GLN A 57 8.40 -29.71 23.11
C GLN A 57 9.03 -30.56 22.01
N THR A 58 8.20 -31.34 21.33
CA THR A 58 8.53 -31.98 20.06
C THR A 58 8.68 -30.81 19.10
N SER A 59 9.92 -30.36 18.91
CA SER A 59 10.26 -29.37 17.90
C SER A 59 9.87 -29.96 16.56
N LEU A 60 8.71 -29.51 16.06
CA LEU A 60 8.21 -29.91 14.76
C LEU A 60 9.34 -29.68 13.74
N PRO A 61 9.65 -30.68 12.90
CA PRO A 61 10.71 -30.54 11.92
C PRO A 61 10.43 -29.31 11.06
N LEU A 62 11.42 -28.42 10.95
CA LEU A 62 11.41 -27.21 10.13
C LEU A 62 10.86 -27.56 8.74
N ARG A 63 9.55 -27.33 8.57
CA ARG A 63 8.84 -27.49 7.30
C ARG A 63 9.63 -26.71 6.28
N ASN A 64 10.20 -27.42 5.32
CA ASN A 64 11.18 -26.92 4.37
C ASN A 64 10.68 -25.58 3.77
N SER A 65 11.24 -24.45 4.22
CA SER A 65 10.70 -23.08 4.02
C SER A 65 11.03 -22.48 2.64
N GLN A 66 11.71 -23.26 1.80
CA GLN A 66 12.12 -22.91 0.44
C GLN A 66 10.95 -22.70 -0.56
N PRO A 67 9.88 -23.53 -0.56
CA PRO A 67 8.76 -23.36 -1.50
C PRO A 67 7.98 -22.08 -1.25
N GLU A 68 7.79 -21.68 0.02
CA GLU A 68 7.05 -20.47 0.37
C GLU A 68 7.81 -19.19 0.01
N LYS A 69 9.14 -19.17 0.19
CA LYS A 69 9.98 -18.02 -0.18
C LYS A 69 9.89 -17.66 -1.66
N LYS A 70 9.95 -18.67 -2.55
CA LYS A 70 9.84 -18.47 -4.01
C LYS A 70 8.44 -18.03 -4.45
N ARG A 71 7.39 -18.45 -3.75
CA ARG A 71 6.00 -18.10 -4.08
C ARG A 71 5.73 -16.60 -3.96
N ALA A 72 6.21 -15.96 -2.89
CA ALA A 72 5.98 -14.54 -2.64
C ALA A 72 6.62 -13.63 -3.71
N ILE A 73 7.85 -13.93 -4.14
CA ILE A 73 8.52 -13.16 -5.21
C ILE A 73 7.85 -13.39 -6.56
N LEU A 74 7.47 -14.63 -6.89
CA LEU A 74 6.73 -14.91 -8.11
C LEU A 74 5.36 -14.21 -8.14
N ALA A 75 4.67 -14.20 -7.00
CA ALA A 75 3.43 -13.45 -6.82
C ALA A 75 3.64 -11.94 -7.03
N SER A 76 4.67 -11.38 -6.41
CA SER A 76 5.06 -9.98 -6.56
C SER A 76 5.39 -9.64 -8.01
N GLN A 77 6.09 -10.52 -8.72
CA GLN A 77 6.36 -10.37 -10.15
C GLN A 77 5.07 -10.29 -10.96
N LYS A 78 4.10 -11.19 -10.72
CA LYS A 78 2.79 -11.13 -11.37
C LYS A 78 2.07 -9.81 -11.11
N ILE A 79 2.10 -9.32 -9.87
CA ILE A 79 1.51 -8.02 -9.51
C ILE A 79 2.20 -6.89 -10.26
N VAL A 80 3.53 -6.84 -10.29
CA VAL A 80 4.27 -5.77 -11.00
C VAL A 80 3.99 -5.81 -12.50
N THR A 81 3.91 -7.00 -13.11
CA THR A 81 3.62 -7.15 -14.55
C THR A 81 2.26 -6.56 -14.94
N ILE A 82 1.26 -6.51 -14.05
CA ILE A 82 -0.04 -5.92 -14.41
C ILE A 82 0.03 -4.42 -14.68
N LEU A 83 1.10 -3.74 -14.27
CA LEU A 83 1.31 -2.33 -14.57
C LEU A 83 1.92 -2.11 -15.95
N ASN A 84 2.36 -3.18 -16.62
CA ASN A 84 3.16 -3.11 -17.84
C ASN A 84 4.35 -2.15 -17.69
N PRO A 85 5.30 -2.43 -16.79
CA PRO A 85 6.31 -1.46 -16.34
C PRO A 85 7.33 -1.01 -17.41
N LYS A 86 7.30 -1.66 -18.58
CA LYS A 86 8.07 -1.33 -19.78
C LYS A 86 7.37 -0.32 -20.69
N SER A 87 6.05 -0.16 -20.56
CA SER A 87 5.32 0.94 -21.22
C SER A 87 5.25 2.15 -20.31
N ASP A 88 4.69 3.24 -20.82
CA ASP A 88 4.35 4.38 -20.00
C ASP A 88 3.25 4.00 -18.98
N ILE A 89 3.61 4.07 -17.69
CA ILE A 89 2.70 3.79 -16.56
C ILE A 89 1.53 4.79 -16.58
N SER A 90 1.73 6.00 -17.11
CA SER A 90 0.71 7.04 -17.20
C SER A 90 -0.50 6.63 -18.07
N GLU A 91 -0.34 5.62 -18.92
CA GLU A 91 -1.39 5.18 -19.83
C GLU A 91 -2.35 4.16 -19.22
N ILE A 92 -2.02 3.57 -18.06
CA ILE A 92 -2.91 2.59 -17.44
C ILE A 92 -4.17 3.28 -16.91
N SER A 93 -5.34 2.78 -17.31
CA SER A 93 -6.61 3.21 -16.73
C SER A 93 -6.99 2.34 -15.52
N GLY A 94 -7.85 2.87 -14.66
CA GLY A 94 -8.39 2.09 -13.54
C GLY A 94 -9.18 0.87 -14.00
N GLN A 95 -9.90 0.96 -15.13
CA GLN A 95 -10.64 -0.18 -15.69
C GLN A 95 -9.69 -1.28 -16.16
N THR A 96 -8.62 -0.90 -16.86
CA THR A 96 -7.57 -1.83 -17.31
C THR A 96 -6.92 -2.52 -16.12
N LEU A 97 -6.56 -1.77 -15.07
CA LEU A 97 -5.96 -2.33 -13.86
C LEU A 97 -6.91 -3.31 -13.17
N ALA A 98 -8.18 -2.93 -12.98
CA ALA A 98 -9.18 -3.80 -12.36
C ALA A 98 -9.35 -5.11 -13.15
N GLN A 99 -9.41 -5.06 -14.47
CA GLN A 99 -9.50 -6.26 -15.29
C GLN A 99 -8.26 -7.16 -15.12
N ARG A 100 -7.06 -6.58 -15.11
CA ARG A 100 -5.82 -7.36 -14.90
C ARG A 100 -5.78 -8.00 -13.51
N LEU A 101 -6.21 -7.29 -12.46
CA LEU A 101 -6.35 -7.84 -11.11
C LEU A 101 -7.38 -8.98 -11.05
N LYS A 102 -8.51 -8.84 -11.76
CA LYS A 102 -9.53 -9.90 -11.87
C LYS A 102 -8.95 -11.15 -12.55
N ASN A 103 -8.17 -10.98 -13.63
CA ASN A 103 -7.51 -12.08 -14.33
C ASN A 103 -6.48 -12.82 -13.45
N LEU A 104 -5.91 -12.14 -12.44
CA LEU A 104 -5.07 -12.77 -11.42
C LEU A 104 -5.86 -13.43 -10.26
N GLY A 105 -7.19 -13.41 -10.30
CA GLY A 105 -8.03 -13.96 -9.24
C GLY A 105 -8.12 -13.10 -7.97
N LEU A 106 -7.75 -11.82 -8.03
CA LEU A 106 -7.61 -10.96 -6.85
C LEU A 106 -8.93 -10.27 -6.41
N ALA A 107 -10.02 -10.52 -7.12
CA ALA A 107 -11.37 -10.01 -6.83
C ALA A 107 -11.38 -8.52 -6.45
N PRO A 108 -11.00 -7.60 -7.37
CA PRO A 108 -10.87 -6.18 -7.05
C PRO A 108 -12.23 -5.54 -6.73
N LYS A 109 -12.25 -4.68 -5.71
CA LYS A 109 -13.33 -3.77 -5.38
C LYS A 109 -12.95 -2.37 -5.86
N ILE A 110 -13.87 -1.73 -6.58
CA ILE A 110 -13.72 -0.35 -7.03
C ILE A 110 -14.66 0.53 -6.19
N THR A 111 -14.13 1.60 -5.62
CA THR A 111 -14.93 2.65 -4.97
C THR A 111 -14.65 3.98 -5.67
N LYS A 112 -15.70 4.76 -5.89
CA LYS A 112 -15.63 6.06 -6.59
C LYS A 112 -16.11 7.15 -5.64
N ASN A 113 -15.34 8.23 -5.56
CA ASN A 113 -15.72 9.46 -4.87
C ASN A 113 -15.62 10.62 -5.88
N THR A 114 -16.69 11.38 -6.03
CA THR A 114 -16.77 12.48 -7.01
C THR A 114 -17.11 13.78 -6.27
N ASN A 115 -16.36 14.83 -6.59
CA ASN A 115 -16.57 16.19 -6.14
C ASN A 115 -16.57 17.12 -7.35
N LYS A 116 -17.57 18.01 -7.47
CA LYS A 116 -17.72 18.90 -8.62
C LYS A 116 -16.55 19.89 -8.83
N TYR A 117 -15.78 20.18 -7.79
CA TYR A 117 -14.68 21.14 -7.83
C TYR A 117 -13.32 20.48 -8.02
N THR A 118 -13.09 19.31 -7.41
CA THR A 118 -11.80 18.63 -7.47
C THR A 118 -11.75 17.55 -8.54
N GLY A 119 -12.86 16.88 -8.85
CA GLY A 119 -12.92 15.80 -9.84
C GLY A 119 -13.37 14.47 -9.23
N THR A 120 -12.89 13.37 -9.80
CA THR A 120 -13.23 12.00 -9.39
C THR A 120 -11.98 11.25 -8.96
N MET A 121 -12.02 10.71 -7.75
CA MET A 121 -11.06 9.74 -7.27
C MET A 121 -11.68 8.33 -7.34
N LYS A 122 -10.96 7.41 -7.98
CA LYS A 122 -11.30 5.99 -8.04
C LYS A 122 -10.25 5.21 -7.27
N VAL A 123 -10.68 4.46 -6.27
CA VAL A 123 -9.83 3.57 -5.48
C VAL A 123 -10.13 2.13 -5.89
N ILE A 124 -9.08 1.38 -6.19
CA ILE A 124 -9.16 -0.03 -6.57
C ILE A 124 -8.37 -0.83 -5.54
N ARG A 125 -9.03 -1.78 -4.90
CA ARG A 125 -8.43 -2.60 -3.84
C ARG A 125 -8.72 -4.07 -4.07
N SER A 126 -7.71 -4.94 -3.98
CA SER A 126 -7.98 -6.38 -4.05
C SER A 126 -8.67 -6.89 -2.79
N ARG A 127 -9.54 -7.90 -2.93
CA ARG A 127 -10.12 -8.64 -1.78
C ARG A 127 -9.38 -9.93 -1.48
N ILE A 128 -8.66 -10.44 -2.47
CA ILE A 128 -7.83 -11.64 -2.37
C ILE A 128 -6.39 -11.21 -2.66
N ASN A 129 -5.45 -11.80 -1.95
CA ASN A 129 -4.01 -11.63 -2.14
C ASN A 129 -3.41 -12.87 -2.81
N LEU A 130 -2.27 -12.70 -3.49
CA LEU A 130 -1.46 -13.84 -3.89
C LEU A 130 -0.66 -14.37 -2.69
N PRO A 131 -0.25 -15.65 -2.69
CA PRO A 131 0.55 -16.21 -1.60
C PRO A 131 1.80 -15.38 -1.30
N GLY A 132 2.00 -15.01 -0.04
CA GLY A 132 3.15 -14.22 0.40
C GLY A 132 3.08 -12.72 0.12
N THR A 133 1.92 -12.22 -0.30
CA THR A 133 1.67 -10.79 -0.56
C THR A 133 0.46 -10.31 0.24
N ARG A 134 0.29 -8.98 0.39
CA ARG A 134 -0.93 -8.37 0.90
C ARG A 134 -1.70 -7.68 -0.23
N TYR A 135 -2.82 -7.04 0.12
CA TYR A 135 -3.75 -6.44 -0.84
C TYR A 135 -3.09 -5.42 -1.74
N VAL A 136 -3.45 -5.46 -3.02
CA VAL A 136 -3.13 -4.39 -3.97
C VAL A 136 -4.06 -3.22 -3.69
N HIS A 137 -3.50 -2.02 -3.69
CA HIS A 137 -4.21 -0.76 -3.54
C HIS A 137 -3.77 0.20 -4.63
N ALA A 138 -4.72 0.82 -5.32
CA ALA A 138 -4.45 1.81 -6.33
C ALA A 138 -5.44 2.96 -6.25
N GLN A 139 -4.96 4.16 -6.57
CA GLN A 139 -5.75 5.39 -6.64
C GLN A 139 -5.55 6.00 -8.01
N PHE A 140 -6.67 6.28 -8.66
CA PHE A 140 -6.72 7.02 -9.91
C PHE A 140 -7.48 8.31 -9.68
N PHE A 141 -7.02 9.36 -10.34
CA PHE A 141 -7.66 10.66 -10.31
C PHE A 141 -8.02 11.13 -11.71
N SER A 142 -9.14 11.84 -11.82
CA SER A 142 -9.57 12.54 -13.03
C SER A 142 -10.17 13.87 -12.62
N GLY A 143 -9.60 14.97 -13.12
CA GLY A 143 -10.21 16.30 -13.02
C GLY A 143 -11.49 16.37 -13.86
N ALA A 144 -12.25 17.45 -13.71
CA ALA A 144 -13.59 17.60 -14.31
C ALA A 144 -13.64 17.39 -15.84
N LYS A 145 -12.53 17.58 -16.55
CA LYS A 145 -12.39 17.37 -18.00
C LYS A 145 -11.10 16.63 -18.38
N SER A 146 -10.39 16.04 -17.42
CA SER A 146 -9.09 15.41 -17.70
C SER A 146 -9.21 13.92 -17.92
N LYS A 147 -8.22 13.36 -18.62
CA LYS A 147 -7.99 11.92 -18.63
C LYS A 147 -7.73 11.45 -17.18
N GLU A 148 -8.17 10.23 -16.88
CA GLU A 148 -7.80 9.53 -15.66
C GLU A 148 -6.31 9.21 -15.66
N TYR A 149 -5.65 9.37 -14.53
CA TYR A 149 -4.24 9.01 -14.34
C TYR A 149 -4.04 8.26 -13.03
N LEU A 150 -3.00 7.41 -13.00
CA LEU A 150 -2.58 6.71 -11.79
C LEU A 150 -1.92 7.72 -10.84
N GLN A 151 -2.48 7.90 -9.65
CA GLN A 151 -1.89 8.73 -8.60
C GLN A 151 -1.02 7.90 -7.66
N HIS A 152 -1.49 6.71 -7.30
CA HIS A 152 -0.84 5.82 -6.34
C HIS A 152 -1.09 4.37 -6.70
N PHE A 153 -0.08 3.53 -6.58
CA PHE A 153 -0.21 2.07 -6.59
C PHE A 153 0.70 1.50 -5.51
N SER A 154 0.21 0.55 -4.71
CA SER A 154 1.03 -0.15 -3.73
C SER A 154 0.56 -1.57 -3.48
N PHE A 155 1.50 -2.41 -3.07
CA PHE A 155 1.25 -3.73 -2.50
C PHE A 155 2.35 -4.05 -1.48
N GLU A 156 2.17 -5.13 -0.73
CA GLU A 156 3.14 -5.54 0.28
C GLU A 156 3.49 -7.01 0.13
N ILE A 157 4.67 -7.36 0.61
CA ILE A 157 5.25 -8.69 0.54
C ILE A 157 5.61 -9.09 1.97
N GLU A 158 5.28 -10.32 2.35
CA GLU A 158 5.56 -10.84 3.69
C GLU A 158 7.06 -10.76 4.04
N PRO A 159 7.38 -10.59 5.33
CA PRO A 159 8.74 -10.42 5.79
C PRO A 159 9.64 -11.61 5.43
N GLY A 160 10.93 -11.33 5.30
CA GLY A 160 11.94 -12.37 5.09
C GLY A 160 13.35 -11.78 5.04
N MET A 161 14.35 -12.55 5.48
CA MET A 161 15.73 -12.07 5.61
C MET A 161 16.32 -11.48 4.31
N LYS A 162 15.91 -11.98 3.15
CA LYS A 162 16.38 -11.51 1.83
C LYS A 162 15.32 -10.72 1.07
N ARG A 163 14.17 -10.45 1.67
CA ARG A 163 13.00 -9.96 0.94
C ARG A 163 13.21 -8.57 0.38
N PHE A 164 13.88 -7.70 1.12
CA PHE A 164 14.19 -6.35 0.66
C PHE A 164 15.05 -6.37 -0.61
N GLU A 165 16.16 -7.12 -0.61
CA GLU A 165 17.06 -7.25 -1.76
C GLU A 165 16.43 -7.99 -2.96
N GLU A 166 15.60 -9.01 -2.71
CA GLU A 166 14.83 -9.68 -3.77
C GLU A 166 13.83 -8.73 -4.42
N THR A 167 13.14 -7.94 -3.62
CA THR A 167 12.15 -6.96 -4.10
C THR A 167 12.84 -5.83 -4.85
N LYS A 168 13.96 -5.32 -4.33
CA LYS A 168 14.82 -4.34 -5.01
C LYS A 168 15.19 -4.79 -6.42
N ARG A 169 15.76 -6.00 -6.56
CA ARG A 169 16.10 -6.55 -7.87
C ARG A 169 14.89 -6.72 -8.78
N LEU A 170 13.77 -7.21 -8.24
CA LEU A 170 12.52 -7.35 -9.00
C LEU A 170 12.06 -6.00 -9.57
N ILE A 171 12.03 -4.96 -8.74
CA ILE A 171 11.56 -3.62 -9.14
C ILE A 171 12.53 -2.97 -10.13
N GLN A 172 13.84 -3.02 -9.86
CA GLN A 172 14.85 -2.50 -10.79
C GLN A 172 14.74 -3.15 -12.18
N ASN A 173 14.62 -4.47 -12.24
CA ASN A 173 14.52 -5.19 -13.51
C ASN A 173 13.19 -4.94 -14.21
N SER A 174 12.08 -4.89 -13.46
CA SER A 174 10.75 -4.73 -14.04
C SER A 174 10.56 -3.36 -14.65
N PHE A 175 11.04 -2.32 -13.97
CA PHE A 175 10.94 -0.93 -14.40
C PHE A 175 12.17 -0.42 -15.15
N GLU A 176 13.13 -1.29 -15.48
CA GLU A 176 14.34 -0.93 -16.22
C GLU A 176 15.05 0.30 -15.59
N LEU A 177 15.17 0.30 -14.27
CA LEU A 177 15.74 1.40 -13.49
C LEU A 177 17.27 1.35 -13.57
N THR A 178 17.82 1.98 -14.61
CA THR A 178 19.26 2.01 -14.88
C THR A 178 20.00 3.10 -14.09
N SER A 179 19.31 4.16 -13.70
CA SER A 179 19.88 5.23 -12.88
C SER A 179 20.05 4.78 -11.42
N PRO A 180 21.05 5.33 -10.69
CA PRO A 180 21.13 5.16 -9.25
C PRO A 180 19.83 5.59 -8.55
N PRO A 181 19.50 4.99 -7.40
CA PRO A 181 18.37 5.43 -6.59
C PRO A 181 18.52 6.90 -6.19
N SER A 182 17.39 7.62 -6.16
CA SER A 182 17.35 9.02 -5.71
C SER A 182 17.51 9.13 -4.19
N TYR A 183 17.19 8.06 -3.46
CA TYR A 183 17.48 7.91 -2.05
C TYR A 183 17.77 6.45 -1.73
N THR A 184 18.66 6.17 -0.77
CA THR A 184 18.95 4.83 -0.28
C THR A 184 19.28 4.84 1.21
N SER A 185 18.74 3.85 1.92
CA SER A 185 19.03 3.46 3.29
C SER A 185 18.83 1.95 3.44
N ASP A 186 19.11 1.40 4.62
CA ASP A 186 18.93 -0.03 4.90
C ASP A 186 17.47 -0.50 4.82
N GLU A 187 16.50 0.41 5.00
CA GLU A 187 15.08 0.08 5.08
C GLU A 187 14.23 0.77 4.01
N PHE A 188 14.81 1.65 3.20
CA PHE A 188 14.08 2.41 2.20
C PHE A 188 14.97 2.79 1.01
N ILE A 189 14.44 2.65 -0.19
CA ILE A 189 15.11 3.02 -1.44
C ILE A 189 14.07 3.47 -2.46
N SER A 190 14.39 4.52 -3.21
CA SER A 190 13.49 5.12 -4.19
C SER A 190 14.19 5.48 -5.49
N TRP A 191 13.44 5.49 -6.58
CA TRP A 191 13.88 5.88 -7.92
C TRP A 191 12.84 6.80 -8.55
N GLU A 192 13.30 7.64 -9.45
CA GLU A 192 12.44 8.43 -10.32
C GLU A 192 12.33 7.73 -11.68
N LYS A 193 11.11 7.59 -12.20
CA LYS A 193 10.84 7.10 -13.56
C LYS A 193 9.76 7.97 -14.20
N GLY A 194 10.19 8.90 -15.05
CA GLY A 194 9.29 9.90 -15.63
C GLY A 194 8.63 10.75 -14.53
N PRO A 195 7.30 10.92 -14.53
CA PRO A 195 6.60 11.68 -13.49
C PRO A 195 6.34 10.86 -12.21
N TYR A 196 6.83 9.63 -12.11
CA TYR A 196 6.59 8.76 -10.96
C TYR A 196 7.82 8.59 -10.08
N THR A 197 7.59 8.52 -8.77
CA THR A 197 8.52 7.99 -7.80
C THR A 197 8.15 6.54 -7.49
N ILE A 198 9.09 5.63 -7.68
CA ILE A 198 8.95 4.21 -7.33
C ILE A 198 9.79 3.97 -6.08
N TRP A 199 9.20 3.41 -5.04
CA TRP A 199 9.93 3.15 -3.81
C TRP A 199 9.59 1.81 -3.19
N ILE A 200 10.54 1.28 -2.42
CA ILE A 200 10.33 0.12 -1.56
C ILE A 200 10.73 0.48 -0.13
N LYS A 201 9.93 0.02 0.83
CA LYS A 201 10.14 0.24 2.27
C LYS A 201 10.02 -1.08 3.02
N LYS A 202 10.96 -1.36 3.91
CA LYS A 202 10.83 -2.38 4.94
C LYS A 202 10.02 -1.78 6.11
N LEU A 203 8.84 -2.33 6.36
CA LEU A 203 7.92 -1.80 7.36
C LEU A 203 8.45 -2.07 8.76
N ASN A 204 8.50 -1.04 9.59
CA ASN A 204 8.85 -1.15 11.01
C ASN A 204 7.59 -1.21 11.89
N GLN A 205 7.76 -1.17 13.22
CA GLN A 205 6.64 -1.23 14.16
C GLN A 205 5.64 -0.08 13.98
N GLN A 206 6.15 1.13 13.74
CA GLN A 206 5.34 2.33 13.59
C GLN A 206 4.48 2.28 12.32
N ASP A 207 4.99 1.64 11.27
CA ASP A 207 4.27 1.45 10.01
C ASP A 207 3.08 0.49 10.11
N ILE A 208 3.11 -0.43 11.07
CA ILE A 208 2.10 -1.50 11.24
C ILE A 208 1.23 -1.32 12.48
N THR A 209 1.44 -0.26 13.27
CA THR A 209 0.64 0.01 14.47
C THR A 209 -0.82 0.32 14.12
N GLU A 210 -1.73 -0.21 14.95
CA GLU A 210 -3.17 0.00 14.83
C GLU A 210 -3.62 1.34 15.47
N PRO A 211 -4.72 1.96 14.98
CA PRO A 211 -5.58 1.46 13.91
C PRO A 211 -5.09 1.81 12.51
N HIS A 212 -4.77 0.81 11.68
CA HIS A 212 -4.44 1.05 10.27
C HIS A 212 -5.71 0.96 9.41
N PRO A 213 -6.12 2.05 8.71
CA PRO A 213 -7.47 2.17 8.14
C PRO A 213 -7.79 1.16 7.02
N PHE A 214 -6.78 0.51 6.45
CA PHE A 214 -6.94 -0.33 5.27
C PHE A 214 -6.50 -1.78 5.43
N ASN A 215 -5.57 -2.07 6.34
CA ASN A 215 -4.90 -3.36 6.46
C ASN A 215 -4.95 -3.77 7.92
N ALA A 216 -5.41 -5.00 8.21
CA ALA A 216 -5.24 -5.58 9.53
C ALA A 216 -3.79 -6.06 9.67
N TYR A 217 -3.04 -5.46 10.57
CA TYR A 217 -1.66 -5.86 10.85
C TYR A 217 -1.58 -6.66 12.15
N SER A 218 -0.45 -7.32 12.30
CA SER A 218 -0.03 -7.99 13.52
C SER A 218 1.50 -7.94 13.61
N GLU A 219 2.05 -8.25 14.78
CA GLU A 219 3.52 -8.27 14.99
C GLU A 219 4.29 -9.10 13.96
N LYS A 220 3.67 -10.15 13.42
CA LYS A 220 4.27 -11.01 12.39
C LYS A 220 4.53 -10.28 11.06
N ASP A 221 3.92 -9.12 10.86
CA ASP A 221 4.04 -8.32 9.64
C ASP A 221 5.19 -7.33 9.70
N LYS A 222 5.84 -7.20 10.86
CA LYS A 222 7.06 -6.39 11.01
C LYS A 222 8.13 -6.90 10.06
N GLY A 223 8.71 -5.98 9.29
CA GLY A 223 9.68 -6.27 8.25
C GLY A 223 9.07 -6.69 6.91
N SER A 224 7.74 -6.61 6.73
CA SER A 224 7.11 -6.71 5.41
C SER A 224 7.70 -5.67 4.47
N ILE A 225 7.74 -5.96 3.18
CA ILE A 225 8.24 -5.01 2.17
C ILE A 225 7.05 -4.39 1.47
N ARG A 226 6.86 -3.07 1.62
CA ARG A 226 5.90 -2.30 0.84
C ARG A 226 6.59 -1.79 -0.41
N VAL A 227 5.94 -1.99 -1.55
CA VAL A 227 6.31 -1.38 -2.83
C VAL A 227 5.24 -0.35 -3.15
N ALA A 228 5.65 0.85 -3.57
CA ALA A 228 4.72 1.82 -4.12
C ALA A 228 5.26 2.57 -5.33
N ILE A 229 4.31 3.09 -6.10
CA ILE A 229 4.51 3.92 -7.27
C ILE A 229 3.58 5.11 -7.09
N GLU A 230 4.15 6.29 -6.99
CA GLU A 230 3.44 7.52 -6.66
C GLU A 230 3.69 8.56 -7.73
N LEU A 231 2.63 9.22 -8.20
CA LEU A 231 2.77 10.35 -9.10
C LEU A 231 3.43 11.50 -8.34
N ASN A 232 4.57 11.97 -8.83
CA ASN A 232 5.21 13.16 -8.34
C ASN A 232 4.50 14.38 -8.92
N ILE A 233 3.53 14.92 -8.17
CA ILE A 233 2.71 16.07 -8.58
C ILE A 233 3.52 17.32 -8.89
N HIS A 234 4.75 17.45 -8.38
CA HIS A 234 5.62 18.58 -8.66
C HIS A 234 6.36 18.45 -10.00
N LYS A 235 6.46 17.23 -10.54
CA LYS A 235 7.09 16.93 -11.83
C LYS A 235 6.10 16.61 -12.95
N ALA A 236 4.82 16.48 -12.63
CA ALA A 236 3.77 16.09 -13.57
C ALA A 236 3.25 17.24 -14.47
N ASN A 237 3.95 18.38 -14.51
CA ASN A 237 3.59 19.57 -15.29
C ASN A 237 4.52 19.77 -16.49
#